data_AF-A0A242VFG7-F1
#
_entry.id   AF-A0A242VFG7-F1
#
_cell.length_a   1.000
_cell.length_b   1.000
_cell.length_c   1.000
_cell.angle_alpha   90.00
_cell.angle_beta   90.00
_cell.angle_gamma   90.00
#
_symmetry.space_group_name_H-M   'P 1'
#
loop_
_entity.id
_entity.type
_entity.pdbx_description
1 polymer ?
#
loop_
_entity_poly.entity_id
_entity_poly.type
_entity_poly.pdbx_seq_one_letter_code
_entity_poly.pdbx_strand_id
1 'polypeptide(L)'
;MFRDLVFYTLGTELDTFFQYFIFELILLTLVGLAIVLITKKLWMAIAIIVALNLVDAAIVGNFNATQGQGTLIGQFFLMIVAKFFPTFYEVLLVVLISRIPFLRRKFKLA
;
A
#
# COMPACT_ATOMS: atom_id res chain seq x y z
N MET A 1 3.64 9.14 4.92
CA MET A 1 4.72 8.70 4.01
C MET A 1 4.27 8.79 2.56
N PHE A 2 3.20 8.10 2.16
CA PHE A 2 2.72 8.16 0.77
C PHE A 2 2.10 9.51 0.41
N ARG A 3 1.39 10.15 1.35
CA ARG A 3 0.88 11.52 1.17
C ARG A 3 2.00 12.52 0.87
N ASP A 4 3.14 12.38 1.56
CA ASP A 4 4.30 13.24 1.36
C ASP A 4 4.92 13.00 -0.02
N LEU A 5 5.03 11.73 -0.44
CA LEU A 5 5.54 11.37 -1.76
C LEU A 5 4.65 11.92 -2.89
N VAL A 6 3.33 11.95 -2.69
CA VAL A 6 2.38 12.61 -3.60
C VAL A 6 2.61 14.11 -3.65
N PHE A 7 2.71 14.77 -2.49
CA PHE A 7 2.95 16.20 -2.42
C PHE A 7 4.25 16.60 -3.14
N TYR A 8 5.33 15.82 -2.98
CA TYR A 8 6.59 16.08 -3.68
C TYR A 8 6.57 15.79 -5.19
N THR A 9 5.67 14.92 -5.66
CA THR A 9 5.60 14.55 -7.09
C THR A 9 4.59 15.40 -7.87
N LEU A 10 3.46 15.75 -7.27
CA LEU A 10 2.37 16.49 -7.90
C LEU A 10 2.26 17.96 -7.45
N GLY A 11 2.96 18.34 -6.37
CA GLY A 11 2.92 19.70 -5.83
C GLY A 11 1.62 20.04 -5.08
N THR A 12 0.71 19.07 -4.93
CA THR A 12 -0.57 19.21 -4.21
C THR A 12 -0.88 17.96 -3.41
N GLU A 13 -1.69 18.10 -2.37
CA GLU A 13 -2.27 16.96 -1.67
C GLU A 13 -3.44 16.39 -2.48
N LEU A 14 -3.52 15.05 -2.53
CA LEU A 14 -4.69 14.37 -3.09
C LEU A 14 -5.77 14.23 -2.02
N ASP A 15 -7.01 14.22 -2.47
CA ASP A 15 -8.13 13.79 -1.64
C ASP A 15 -7.86 12.37 -1.09
N THR A 16 -8.35 12.10 0.13
CA THR A 16 -8.08 10.84 0.85
C THR A 16 -8.52 9.62 0.04
N PHE A 17 -9.63 9.72 -0.70
CA PHE A 17 -10.08 8.63 -1.57
C PHE A 17 -9.09 8.38 -2.71
N PHE A 18 -8.69 9.43 -3.42
CA PHE A 18 -7.73 9.32 -4.53
C PHE A 18 -6.34 8.85 -4.06
N GLN A 19 -5.92 9.33 -2.89
CA GLN A 19 -4.68 8.93 -2.25
C GLN A 19 -4.64 7.41 -2.03
N TYR A 20 -5.67 6.84 -1.40
CA TYR A 20 -5.67 5.41 -1.04
C TYR A 20 -6.06 4.50 -2.20
N PHE A 21 -7.13 4.82 -2.94
CA PHE A 21 -7.70 3.91 -3.93
C PHE A 21 -7.10 4.03 -5.34
N ILE A 22 -6.31 5.07 -5.60
CA ILE A 22 -5.70 5.26 -6.92
C ILE A 22 -4.18 5.32 -6.78
N PHE A 23 -3.67 6.30 -6.04
CA PHE A 23 -2.23 6.52 -5.97
C PHE A 23 -1.51 5.38 -5.25
N GLU A 24 -1.86 5.12 -4.00
CA GLU A 24 -1.27 4.04 -3.20
C GLU A 24 -1.54 2.68 -3.83
N LEU A 25 -2.75 2.47 -4.35
CA LEU A 25 -3.12 1.26 -5.08
C LEU A 25 -2.14 0.96 -6.23
N ILE A 26 -1.90 1.92 -7.12
CA ILE A 26 -1.00 1.74 -8.26
C ILE A 26 0.43 1.55 -7.77
N LEU A 27 0.90 2.40 -6.86
CA LEU A 27 2.28 2.39 -6.38
C LEU A 27 2.61 1.06 -5.70
N LEU A 28 1.78 0.61 -4.76
CA LEU A 28 2.01 -0.61 -3.99
C LEU A 28 1.81 -1.86 -4.85
N THR A 29 0.91 -1.81 -5.84
CA THR A 29 0.81 -2.89 -6.83
C THR A 29 2.11 -3.02 -7.63
N LEU A 30 2.69 -1.90 -8.11
CA LEU A 30 3.95 -1.93 -8.85
C LEU A 30 5.12 -2.43 -7.99
N VAL A 31 5.23 -1.96 -6.75
CA VAL A 31 6.24 -2.42 -5.79
C VAL A 31 6.07 -3.92 -5.52
N GLY A 32 4.85 -4.38 -5.27
CA GLY A 32 4.54 -5.79 -5.06
C GLY A 32 4.93 -6.65 -6.26
N LEU A 33 4.59 -6.21 -7.47
CA LEU A 33 4.99 -6.91 -8.70
C LEU A 33 6.50 -6.97 -8.87
N ALA A 34 7.22 -5.87 -8.62
CA ALA A 34 8.69 -5.87 -8.68
C ALA A 34 9.28 -6.91 -7.70
N ILE A 35 8.76 -6.98 -6.48
CA ILE A 35 9.18 -7.98 -5.47
C ILE A 35 8.92 -9.40 -5.98
N VAL A 36 7.72 -9.68 -6.50
CA VAL A 36 7.39 -11.01 -7.06
C VAL A 36 8.33 -11.36 -8.22
N LEU A 37 8.60 -10.40 -9.10
CA LEU A 37 9.45 -10.60 -10.27
C LEU A 37 10.91 -10.88 -9.90
N ILE A 38 11.45 -10.22 -8.88
CA ILE A 38 12.83 -10.40 -8.41
C ILE A 38 12.94 -11.69 -7.59
N THR A 39 12.07 -11.85 -6.60
CA THR A 39 12.22 -12.88 -5.57
C THR A 39 11.53 -14.19 -5.89
N LYS A 40 10.62 -14.18 -6.88
CA LYS A 40 9.77 -15.30 -7.28
C LYS A 40 8.84 -15.82 -6.18
N LYS A 41 8.67 -15.05 -5.09
CA LYS A 41 7.84 -15.43 -3.94
C LYS A 41 6.68 -14.45 -3.75
N LEU A 42 5.48 -14.89 -4.10
CA LEU A 42 4.25 -14.10 -3.97
C LEU A 42 3.99 -13.67 -2.53
N TRP A 43 4.20 -14.57 -1.56
CA TRP A 43 3.96 -14.28 -0.15
C TRP A 43 4.82 -13.13 0.40
N MET A 44 6.04 -12.94 -0.12
CA MET A 44 6.91 -11.83 0.31
C MET A 44 6.36 -10.48 -0.16
N ALA A 45 5.80 -10.43 -1.37
CA ALA A 45 5.13 -9.22 -1.85
C ALA A 45 3.91 -8.88 -0.99
N ILE A 46 3.09 -9.89 -0.64
CA ILE A 46 1.93 -9.69 0.25
C ILE A 46 2.37 -9.16 1.61
N ALA A 47 3.37 -9.79 2.23
CA ALA A 47 3.88 -9.37 3.53
C ALA A 47 4.41 -7.92 3.51
N ILE A 48 5.14 -7.54 2.45
CA ILE A 48 5.69 -6.19 2.30
C ILE A 48 4.59 -5.15 2.09
N ILE A 49 3.59 -5.43 1.25
CA ILE A 49 2.45 -4.50 1.02
C ILE A 49 1.70 -4.23 2.32
N VAL A 50 1.40 -5.29 3.08
CA VAL A 50 0.73 -5.16 4.38
C VAL A 50 1.60 -4.38 5.36
N ALA A 51 2.90 -4.68 5.44
CA ALA A 51 3.82 -3.98 6.32
C ALA A 51 3.93 -2.49 5.98
N LEU A 52 4.03 -2.12 4.69
CA LEU A 52 4.11 -0.73 4.24
C LEU A 52 2.84 0.05 4.62
N ASN A 53 1.66 -0.54 4.46
CA ASN A 53 0.41 0.09 4.86
C ASN A 53 0.28 0.25 6.37
N LEU A 54 0.73 -0.74 7.16
CA LEU A 54 0.75 -0.63 8.62
C LEU A 54 1.70 0.47 9.10
N VAL A 55 2.88 0.57 8.48
CA VAL A 55 3.84 1.63 8.79
C VAL A 55 3.27 3.00 8.44
N ASP A 56 2.66 3.17 7.27
CA ASP A 56 2.05 4.45 6.90
C ASP A 56 0.85 4.80 7.82
N ALA A 57 0.02 3.83 8.18
CA ALA A 57 -1.05 3.99 9.17
C ALA A 57 -0.51 4.43 10.54
N ALA A 58 0.60 3.86 11.00
CA ALA A 58 1.26 4.24 12.24
C ALA A 58 1.82 5.67 12.19
N ILE A 59 2.46 6.04 11.08
CA ILE A 59 3.01 7.39 10.88
C ILE A 59 1.90 8.44 10.90
N VAL A 60 0.83 8.23 10.11
CA VAL A 60 -0.29 9.17 10.03
C VAL A 60 -1.08 9.20 11.34
N GLY A 61 -1.32 8.04 11.95
CA GLY A 61 -2.01 7.95 13.24
C GLY A 61 -1.26 8.67 14.35
N ASN A 62 0.07 8.52 14.40
CA ASN A 62 0.92 9.26 15.34
C ASN A 62 0.88 10.77 15.06
N PHE A 63 0.97 11.18 13.80
CA PHE A 63 0.87 12.59 13.42
C PHE A 63 -0.45 13.23 13.87
N ASN A 64 -1.58 12.59 13.58
CA ASN A 64 -2.91 13.08 13.99
C ASN A 64 -3.05 13.16 15.52
N ALA A 65 -2.53 12.17 16.24
CA ALA A 65 -2.52 12.17 17.70
C ALA A 65 -1.68 13.33 18.27
N THR A 66 -0.51 13.61 17.68
CA THR A 66 0.31 14.77 18.08
C THR A 66 -0.34 16.12 17.78
N GLN A 67 -1.28 16.17 16.82
CA GLN A 67 -2.09 17.36 16.54
C GLN A 67 -3.34 17.48 17.43
N GLY A 68 -3.51 16.60 18.42
CA GLY A 68 -4.65 16.64 19.35
C GLY A 68 -5.95 16.07 18.77
N GLN A 69 -5.90 15.32 17.66
CA GLN A 69 -7.08 14.72 17.04
C GLN A 69 -7.57 13.43 17.73
N GLY A 70 -7.15 13.17 18.97
CA GLY A 70 -7.51 11.98 19.74
C GLY A 70 -6.31 11.19 20.23
N THR A 71 -6.55 9.96 20.71
CA THR A 71 -5.48 9.09 21.23
C THR A 71 -4.74 8.40 20.09
N LEU A 72 -3.45 8.11 20.31
CA LEU A 72 -2.61 7.39 19.34
C LEU A 72 -3.21 6.05 18.93
N ILE A 73 -3.74 5.28 19.89
CA ILE A 73 -4.36 3.98 19.64
C ILE A 73 -5.64 4.14 18.81
N GLY A 74 -6.49 5.12 19.12
CA GLY A 74 -7.71 5.39 18.38
C GLY A 74 -7.43 5.78 16.93
N GLN A 75 -6.50 6.71 16.73
CA GLN A 75 -6.07 7.16 15.41
C GLN A 75 -5.43 6.02 14.60
N PHE A 76 -4.59 5.20 15.21
CA PHE A 76 -4.01 4.03 14.54
C PHE A 76 -5.07 3.03 14.08
N PHE A 77 -6.05 2.73 14.93
CA PHE A 77 -7.12 1.79 14.57
C PHE A 77 -8.02 2.34 13.45
N LEU A 78 -8.36 3.63 13.49
CA LEU A 78 -9.08 4.31 12.41
C LEU A 78 -8.33 4.22 11.08
N MET A 79 -7.01 4.45 11.11
CA MET A 79 -6.17 4.38 9.91
C MET A 79 -6.07 2.96 9.35
N ILE A 80 -5.98 1.93 10.20
CA ILE A 80 -6.02 0.52 9.76
C ILE A 80 -7.33 0.22 9.04
N VAL A 81 -8.47 0.64 9.62
CA VAL A 81 -9.79 0.41 9.02
C VAL A 81 -9.92 1.15 7.68
N ALA A 82 -9.47 2.41 7.63
CA ALA A 82 -9.49 3.21 6.40
C ALA A 82 -8.64 2.59 5.27
N LYS A 83 -7.51 1.96 5.63
CA LYS A 83 -6.59 1.33 4.67
C LYS A 83 -6.88 -0.14 4.38
N PHE A 84 -7.77 -0.80 5.13
CA PHE A 84 -8.06 -2.23 4.98
C PHE A 84 -8.49 -2.59 3.55
N PHE A 85 -9.48 -1.87 3.00
CA PHE A 85 -9.95 -2.12 1.63
C PHE A 85 -8.90 -1.79 0.56
N PRO A 86 -8.24 -0.62 0.57
CA PRO A 86 -7.13 -0.31 -0.34
C PRO A 86 -6.04 -1.40 -0.33
N THR A 87 -5.56 -1.79 0.85
CA THR A 87 -4.54 -2.83 1.01
C THR A 87 -5.00 -4.18 0.46
N PHE A 88 -6.28 -4.54 0.66
CA PHE A 88 -6.84 -5.75 0.07
C PHE A 88 -6.80 -5.71 -1.46
N TYR A 89 -7.16 -4.58 -2.08
CA TYR A 89 -7.12 -4.44 -3.55
C TYR A 89 -5.70 -4.46 -4.10
N GLU A 90 -4.74 -3.86 -3.41
CA GLU A 90 -3.31 -3.93 -3.77
C GLU A 90 -2.81 -5.38 -3.81
N VAL A 91 -3.08 -6.13 -2.74
CA VAL A 91 -2.73 -7.55 -2.66
C VAL A 91 -3.43 -8.34 -3.76
N LEU A 92 -4.73 -8.13 -3.95
CA LEU A 92 -5.53 -8.81 -4.97
C LEU A 92 -4.96 -8.57 -6.38
N LEU A 93 -4.64 -7.32 -6.73
CA LEU A 93 -4.07 -6.97 -8.03
C LEU A 93 -2.71 -7.63 -8.25
N VAL A 94 -1.83 -7.62 -7.26
CA VAL A 94 -0.51 -8.28 -7.35
C VAL A 94 -0.68 -9.78 -7.56
N VAL A 95 -1.61 -10.42 -6.84
CA VAL A 95 -1.90 -11.85 -6.99
C VAL A 95 -2.47 -12.15 -8.38
N LEU A 96 -3.43 -11.35 -8.86
CA LEU A 96 -4.05 -11.56 -10.17
C LEU A 96 -3.03 -11.38 -11.31
N ILE A 97 -2.28 -10.27 -11.30
CA ILE A 97 -1.32 -9.95 -12.34
C ILE A 97 -0.15 -10.96 -12.35
N SER A 98 0.37 -11.35 -11.18
CA SER A 98 1.45 -12.34 -11.10
C SER A 98 1.05 -13.73 -11.60
N ARG A 99 -0.24 -14.06 -11.54
CA ARG A 99 -0.78 -15.34 -12.04
C ARG A 99 -1.16 -15.33 -13.52
N ILE A 100 -1.05 -14.20 -14.22
CA ILE A 100 -1.30 -14.15 -15.67
C ILE A 100 -0.34 -15.11 -16.39
N PRO A 101 -0.83 -15.98 -17.30
CA PRO A 101 -0.01 -17.01 -17.96
C PRO A 101 1.25 -16.46 -18.63
N PHE A 102 1.16 -15.26 -19.21
CA PHE A 102 2.30 -14.57 -19.82
C PHE A 102 3.42 -14.27 -18.82
N LEU A 103 3.08 -13.66 -17.68
CA LEU A 103 4.02 -13.33 -16.62
C LEU A 103 4.60 -14.59 -15.98
N ARG A 104 3.75 -15.58 -15.70
CA ARG A 104 4.17 -16.84 -15.09
C ARG A 104 5.18 -17.59 -15.95
N ARG A 105 4.94 -17.69 -17.26
CA ARG A 105 5.86 -18.34 -18.22
C ARG A 105 7.14 -17.54 -18.44
N LYS A 106 7.04 -16.22 -18.63
CA LYS A 106 8.20 -15.36 -18.92
C LYS A 106 9.17 -15.28 -17.74
N PHE A 107 8.63 -15.17 -16.52
CA PHE A 107 9.43 -14.95 -15.31
C PHE A 107 9.60 -16.19 -14.44
N LYS A 108 9.13 -17.36 -14.88
CA LYS A 108 9.18 -18.63 -14.15
C LYS A 108 8.64 -18.50 -12.72
N LEU A 109 7.48 -17.88 -12.58
CA LEU A 109 6.81 -17.70 -11.29
C LEU A 109 6.13 -19.03 -10.90
N ALA A 110 6.41 -19.53 -9.70
CA ALA A 110 5.83 -20.77 -9.17
C ALA A 110 4.37 -20.58 -8.79
#